data_AF-A0A3S0A988-F1
#
_entry.id   AF-A0A3S0A988-F1
#
_cell.length_a   1.000
_cell.length_b   1.000
_cell.length_c   1.000
_cell.angle_alpha   90.00
_cell.angle_beta   90.00
_cell.angle_gamma   90.00
#
_symmetry.space_group_name_H-M   'P 1'
#
loop_
_entity.id
_entity.type
_entity.pdbx_description
1 polymer ?
#
loop_
_entity_poly.entity_id
_entity_poly.type
_entity_poly.pdbx_seq_one_letter_code
_entity_poly.pdbx_strand_id
1 'polypeptide(L)'
;MTTVRDVQRLRRSTDKVYLLARRDLARFWSRLDLSQPELVRNALVTYVPTLVNMYGDIAGTAALEWYEDLREQVAGLPRYAPTIGENIPREAIEHTVKWAAGHLWGDNPDDTLRVLNGSMDRWMKYSQRDTIRRCIAGDPSKPRWARVPQGAKTCAWCTMLASRGWVYTSPQKAGDASHRFHDHCDCEIVPEWDRKATHMSGYDPDRYYALYTEAQEAVGGVNPSVNEIVKKMRELHPEEYKDGKWPPLPKGASKDGTLQANVYEKWRRDIAVLLPPGADPVRFKIPPEQFPEIPGGWPSDLPQLRAIEWNHVLYGDKRGGGHLAGYGWTHNGKEFPADWTPQDIRDAAEQLLREHPITPRGKNRGHSEGTVNGVKMTIYTSTKRGHTRIAGFYPDWDEA
;
A
#
# COMPACT_ATOMS: atom_id res chain seq x y z
N MET A 1 6.33 9.57 28.56
CA MET A 1 6.72 8.87 27.32
C MET A 1 5.75 9.29 26.24
N THR A 2 6.27 9.67 25.08
CA THR A 2 5.44 10.05 23.93
C THR A 2 4.69 8.84 23.39
N THR A 3 3.38 8.95 23.15
CA THR A 3 2.55 7.84 22.67
C THR A 3 2.21 7.96 21.19
N VAL A 4 1.79 6.86 20.55
CA VAL A 4 1.26 6.91 19.16
C VAL A 4 0.08 7.86 19.04
N ARG A 5 -0.76 7.99 20.07
CA ARG A 5 -1.89 8.92 20.04
C ARG A 5 -1.41 10.38 19.91
N ASP A 6 -0.29 10.71 20.54
CA ASP A 6 0.31 12.03 20.47
C ASP A 6 0.89 12.31 19.08
N VAL A 7 1.56 11.33 18.46
CA VAL A 7 2.09 11.48 17.10
C VAL A 7 0.95 11.60 16.08
N GLN A 8 -0.11 10.79 16.24
CA GLN A 8 -1.30 10.89 15.40
C GLN A 8 -2.04 12.23 15.56
N ARG A 9 -1.94 12.88 16.73
CA ARG A 9 -2.53 14.21 16.95
C ARG A 9 -1.86 15.27 16.07
N LEU A 10 -0.53 15.29 16.03
CA LEU A 10 0.23 16.15 15.12
C LEU A 10 -0.12 15.86 13.66
N ARG A 11 -0.13 14.58 13.28
CA ARG A 11 -0.49 14.21 11.91
C ARG A 11 -1.88 14.70 11.51
N ARG A 12 -2.88 14.54 12.39
CA ARG A 12 -4.25 15.02 12.11
C ARG A 12 -4.34 16.54 12.00
N SER A 13 -3.53 17.28 12.77
CA SER A 13 -3.54 18.75 12.69
C SER A 13 -2.93 19.21 11.37
N THR A 14 -1.86 18.59 10.89
CA THR A 14 -1.16 19.01 9.66
C THR A 14 -1.71 18.40 8.37
N ASP A 15 -2.33 17.21 8.41
CA ASP A 15 -3.00 16.62 7.23
C ASP A 15 -4.10 17.56 6.69
N LYS A 16 -4.84 18.26 7.55
CA LYS A 16 -5.82 19.28 7.13
C LYS A 16 -5.18 20.48 6.46
N VAL A 17 -4.04 20.95 6.98
CA VAL A 17 -3.24 22.04 6.38
C VAL A 17 -2.81 21.65 4.97
N TYR A 18 -2.36 20.40 4.79
CA TYR A 18 -1.93 19.87 3.49
C TYR A 18 -3.09 19.76 2.50
N LEU A 19 -4.28 19.32 2.95
CA LEU A 19 -5.48 19.28 2.11
C LEU A 19 -5.91 20.68 1.65
N LEU A 20 -5.84 21.68 2.52
CA LEU A 20 -6.17 23.08 2.18
C LEU A 20 -5.20 23.64 1.14
N ALA A 21 -3.90 23.40 1.30
CA ALA A 21 -2.89 23.86 0.34
C ALA A 21 -3.07 23.23 -1.04
N ARG A 22 -3.32 21.92 -1.12
CA ARG A 22 -3.63 21.24 -2.40
C ARG A 22 -4.88 21.78 -3.07
N ARG A 23 -5.93 22.04 -2.27
CA ARG A 23 -7.17 22.64 -2.76
C ARG A 23 -6.94 24.03 -3.34
N ASP A 24 -6.14 24.85 -2.68
CA ASP A 24 -5.86 26.22 -3.15
C ASP A 24 -4.96 26.23 -4.39
N LEU A 25 -3.96 25.33 -4.48
CA LEU A 25 -3.21 25.11 -5.72
C LEU A 25 -4.12 24.66 -6.86
N ALA A 26 -5.03 23.71 -6.62
CA ALA A 26 -5.95 23.22 -7.64
C ALA A 26 -6.92 24.32 -8.13
N ARG A 27 -7.41 25.18 -7.23
CA ARG A 27 -8.24 26.35 -7.60
C ARG A 27 -7.47 27.40 -8.40
N PHE A 28 -6.19 27.61 -8.07
CA PHE A 28 -5.34 28.49 -8.84
C PHE A 28 -5.12 27.91 -10.23
N TRP A 29 -4.75 26.63 -10.31
CA TRP A 29 -4.55 25.89 -11.56
C TRP A 29 -5.77 25.94 -12.48
N SER A 30 -6.98 25.74 -11.95
CA SER A 30 -8.21 25.72 -12.75
C SER A 30 -8.55 27.07 -13.42
N ARG A 31 -7.84 28.15 -13.07
CA ARG A 31 -8.00 29.49 -13.67
C ARG A 31 -6.91 29.82 -14.68
N LEU A 32 -5.92 28.95 -14.85
CA LEU A 32 -4.81 29.15 -15.76
C LEU A 32 -5.21 28.74 -17.18
N ASP A 33 -4.82 29.54 -18.15
CA ASP A 33 -4.94 29.21 -19.57
C ASP A 33 -3.72 28.39 -20.00
N LEU A 34 -3.88 27.07 -20.07
CA LEU A 34 -2.80 26.14 -20.40
C LEU A 34 -2.32 26.27 -21.86
N SER A 35 -3.03 27.03 -22.72
CA SER A 35 -2.53 27.35 -24.07
C SER A 35 -1.39 28.38 -24.08
N GLN A 36 -1.12 29.02 -22.94
CA GLN A 36 -0.07 30.02 -22.77
C GLN A 36 1.00 29.56 -21.76
N PRO A 37 1.81 28.53 -22.10
CA PRO A 37 2.65 27.81 -21.14
C PRO A 37 3.70 28.69 -20.45
N GLU A 38 4.23 29.72 -21.12
CA GLU A 38 5.17 30.69 -20.53
C GLU A 38 4.51 31.52 -19.41
N LEU A 39 3.26 31.97 -19.63
CA LEU A 39 2.52 32.75 -18.63
C LEU A 39 2.16 31.87 -17.44
N VAL A 40 1.72 30.63 -17.69
CA VAL A 40 1.41 29.65 -16.66
C VAL A 40 2.64 29.36 -15.79
N ARG A 41 3.80 29.08 -16.41
CA ARG A 41 5.06 28.87 -15.68
C ARG A 41 5.39 30.05 -14.77
N ASN A 42 5.35 31.28 -15.30
CA ASN A 42 5.72 32.48 -14.54
C ASN A 42 4.76 32.71 -13.35
N ALA A 43 3.46 32.46 -13.56
CA ALA A 43 2.45 32.53 -12.52
C ALA A 43 2.72 31.49 -11.42
N LEU A 44 3.06 30.25 -11.77
CA LEU A 44 3.39 29.18 -10.82
C LEU A 44 4.66 29.49 -10.02
N VAL A 45 5.71 29.98 -10.67
CA VAL A 45 6.98 30.36 -10.00
C VAL A 45 6.75 31.40 -8.91
N THR A 46 5.76 32.27 -9.09
CA THR A 46 5.39 33.29 -8.09
C THR A 46 4.48 32.73 -7.00
N TYR A 47 3.44 31.99 -7.41
CA TYR A 47 2.37 31.56 -6.53
C TYR A 47 2.77 30.40 -5.60
N VAL A 48 3.44 29.37 -6.15
CA VAL A 48 3.73 28.13 -5.41
C VAL A 48 4.62 28.37 -4.18
N PRO A 49 5.75 29.12 -4.25
CA PRO A 49 6.55 29.36 -3.05
C PRO A 49 5.80 30.13 -1.96
N THR A 50 4.93 31.07 -2.36
CA THR A 50 4.10 31.83 -1.41
C THR A 50 3.12 30.92 -0.68
N LEU A 51 2.47 30.02 -1.43
CA LEU A 51 1.55 29.03 -0.88
C LEU A 51 2.27 28.06 0.08
N VAL A 52 3.44 27.56 -0.32
CA VAL A 52 4.24 26.63 0.49
C VAL A 52 4.71 27.28 1.78
N ASN A 53 5.20 28.53 1.75
CA ASN A 53 5.61 29.23 2.96
C ASN A 53 4.43 29.48 3.90
N MET A 54 3.32 30.02 3.40
CA MET A 54 2.14 30.30 4.22
C MET A 54 1.64 29.08 4.98
N TYR A 55 1.47 27.96 4.28
CA TYR A 55 0.98 26.74 4.92
C TYR A 55 2.10 25.96 5.65
N GLY A 56 3.35 26.14 5.25
CA GLY A 56 4.53 25.64 5.97
C GLY A 56 4.67 26.27 7.34
N ASP A 57 4.41 27.59 7.46
CA ASP A 57 4.38 28.32 8.73
C ASP A 57 3.29 27.76 9.65
N ILE A 58 2.09 27.52 9.13
CA ILE A 58 0.99 26.91 9.90
C ILE A 58 1.39 25.51 10.40
N ALA A 59 2.00 24.69 9.54
CA ALA A 59 2.47 23.37 9.91
C ALA A 59 3.62 23.41 10.94
N GLY A 60 4.51 24.40 10.83
CA GLY A 60 5.59 24.67 11.79
C GLY A 60 5.04 25.08 13.16
N THR A 61 4.07 26.00 13.21
CA THR A 61 3.39 26.41 14.45
C THR A 61 2.71 25.23 15.13
N ALA A 62 1.95 24.42 14.38
CA ALA A 62 1.32 23.22 14.94
C ALA A 62 2.36 22.21 15.49
N ALA A 63 3.54 22.13 14.86
CA ALA A 63 4.64 21.30 15.33
C ALA A 63 5.29 21.85 16.61
N LEU A 64 5.41 23.17 16.72
CA LEU A 64 5.92 23.86 17.90
C LEU A 64 5.01 23.62 19.10
N GLU A 65 3.71 23.92 18.95
CA GLU A 65 2.69 23.69 19.99
C GLU A 65 2.66 22.23 20.43
N TRP A 66 2.74 21.30 19.47
CA TRP A 66 2.81 19.87 19.78
C TRP A 66 4.07 19.50 20.58
N TYR A 67 5.22 20.09 20.27
CA TYR A 67 6.46 19.84 20.99
C TYR A 67 6.39 20.41 22.42
N GLU A 68 5.85 21.62 22.58
CA GLU A 68 5.63 22.27 23.88
C GLU A 68 4.71 21.41 24.76
N ASP A 69 3.55 20.99 24.24
CA ASP A 69 2.61 20.09 24.91
C ASP A 69 3.29 18.80 25.41
N LEU A 70 4.10 18.16 24.56
CA LEU A 70 4.80 16.93 24.93
C LEU A 70 5.83 17.17 26.02
N ARG A 71 6.54 18.29 25.93
CA ARG A 71 7.58 18.64 26.89
C ARG A 71 6.99 18.98 28.25
N GLU A 72 5.87 19.70 28.30
CA GLU A 72 5.17 20.08 29.53
C GLU A 72 4.66 18.87 30.34
N GLN A 73 4.38 17.75 29.66
CA GLN A 73 3.97 16.51 30.32
C GLN A 73 5.11 15.83 31.09
N VAL A 74 6.36 16.27 30.91
CA VAL A 74 7.53 15.68 31.57
C VAL A 74 7.95 16.54 32.75
N ALA A 75 7.78 15.99 33.96
CA ALA A 75 8.13 16.69 35.19
C ALA A 75 9.65 16.92 35.32
N GLY A 76 10.03 18.09 35.84
CA GLY A 76 11.41 18.41 36.23
C GLY A 76 12.35 18.83 35.08
N LEU A 77 11.83 19.09 33.89
CA LEU A 77 12.66 19.62 32.79
C LEU A 77 13.05 21.09 33.03
N PRO A 78 14.25 21.53 32.61
CA PRO A 78 14.64 22.94 32.68
C PRO A 78 13.70 23.84 31.88
N ARG A 79 13.63 25.14 32.21
CA ARG A 79 12.89 26.11 31.39
C ARG A 79 13.49 26.16 29.99
N TYR A 80 12.63 26.15 28.97
CA TYR A 80 13.01 26.22 27.57
C TYR A 80 11.89 26.91 26.79
N ALA A 81 12.26 27.74 25.81
CA ALA A 81 11.34 28.39 24.89
C ALA A 81 11.70 27.91 23.48
N PRO A 82 11.01 26.86 22.96
CA PRO A 82 11.29 26.35 21.63
C PRO A 82 10.91 27.39 20.56
N THR A 83 11.48 27.23 19.36
CA THR A 83 11.25 28.16 18.25
C THR A 83 10.91 27.41 16.96
N ILE A 84 10.15 28.08 16.10
CA ILE A 84 9.78 27.56 14.79
C ILE A 84 11.05 27.33 13.94
N GLY A 85 11.04 26.24 13.17
CA GLY A 85 12.07 25.90 12.19
C GLY A 85 12.04 26.81 10.97
N GLU A 86 12.89 26.51 10.00
CA GLU A 86 12.92 27.22 8.73
C GLU A 86 12.07 26.49 7.68
N ASN A 87 11.45 27.26 6.78
CA ASN A 87 10.84 26.71 5.57
C ASN A 87 11.91 26.29 4.56
N ILE A 88 11.50 25.50 3.56
CA ILE A 88 12.35 25.23 2.40
C ILE A 88 12.74 26.56 1.73
N PRO A 89 14.01 26.77 1.35
CA PRO A 89 14.42 27.96 0.61
C PRO A 89 13.60 28.17 -0.66
N ARG A 90 13.17 29.41 -0.90
CA ARG A 90 12.34 29.80 -2.05
C ARG A 90 12.94 29.32 -3.36
N GLU A 91 14.26 29.47 -3.51
CA GLU A 91 14.99 29.12 -4.73
C GLU A 91 14.88 27.63 -5.06
N ALA A 92 14.86 26.76 -4.04
CA ALA A 92 14.69 25.31 -4.23
C ALA A 92 13.27 24.96 -4.71
N ILE A 93 12.27 25.69 -4.22
CA ILE A 93 10.88 25.57 -4.67
C ILE A 93 10.78 26.03 -6.13
N GLU A 94 11.31 27.22 -6.44
CA GLU A 94 11.28 27.78 -7.79
C GLU A 94 11.97 26.89 -8.83
N HIS A 95 13.12 26.29 -8.48
CA HIS A 95 13.81 25.35 -9.36
C HIS A 95 12.92 24.14 -9.71
N THR A 96 12.26 23.56 -8.71
CA THR A 96 11.35 22.42 -8.90
C THR A 96 10.11 22.84 -9.70
N VAL A 97 9.57 24.03 -9.46
CA VAL A 97 8.43 24.57 -10.20
C VAL A 97 8.76 24.77 -11.67
N LYS A 98 9.93 25.33 -11.98
CA LYS A 98 10.40 25.51 -13.37
C LYS A 98 10.56 24.17 -14.08
N TRP A 99 11.11 23.17 -13.39
CA TRP A 99 11.22 21.82 -13.92
C TRP A 99 9.85 21.18 -14.18
N ALA A 100 8.94 21.23 -13.20
CA ALA A 100 7.59 20.68 -13.31
C ALA A 100 6.79 21.35 -14.44
N ALA A 101 6.95 22.66 -14.61
CA ALA A 101 6.32 23.43 -15.68
C ALA A 101 6.76 22.98 -17.08
N GLY A 102 7.87 22.25 -17.23
CA GLY A 102 8.27 21.67 -18.51
C GLY A 102 7.18 20.78 -19.14
N HIS A 103 6.31 20.17 -18.33
CA HIS A 103 5.17 19.38 -18.82
C HIS A 103 4.13 20.22 -19.58
N LEU A 104 4.08 21.55 -19.40
CA LEU A 104 3.16 22.44 -20.11
C LEU A 104 3.38 22.45 -21.63
N TRP A 105 4.58 22.11 -22.09
CA TRP A 105 4.91 22.02 -23.52
C TRP A 105 4.78 20.59 -24.10
N GLY A 106 4.33 19.62 -23.29
CA GLY A 106 4.14 18.23 -23.71
C GLY A 106 2.68 17.84 -23.87
N ASP A 107 2.44 16.57 -24.22
CA ASP A 107 1.09 16.04 -24.48
C ASP A 107 0.17 16.00 -23.23
N ASN A 108 0.75 16.10 -22.03
CA ASN A 108 0.05 15.97 -20.75
C ASN A 108 0.36 17.16 -19.80
N PRO A 109 -0.14 18.38 -20.07
CA PRO A 109 0.16 19.55 -19.25
C PRO A 109 -0.27 19.44 -17.78
N ASP A 110 -1.32 18.65 -17.50
CA ASP A 110 -1.79 18.34 -16.14
C ASP A 110 -0.75 17.60 -15.27
N ASP A 111 0.27 16.99 -15.87
CA ASP A 111 1.39 16.42 -15.13
C ASP A 111 2.13 17.48 -14.29
N THR A 112 2.10 18.75 -14.72
CA THR A 112 2.63 19.88 -13.93
C THR A 112 1.96 19.94 -12.55
N LEU A 113 0.62 19.95 -12.52
CA LEU A 113 -0.14 20.00 -11.28
C LEU A 113 0.09 18.75 -10.43
N ARG A 114 0.16 17.57 -11.06
CA ARG A 114 0.43 16.30 -10.36
C ARG A 114 1.78 16.34 -9.64
N VAL A 115 2.83 16.79 -10.32
CA VAL A 115 4.19 16.91 -9.77
C VAL A 115 4.24 17.94 -8.63
N LEU A 116 3.61 19.11 -8.82
CA LEU A 116 3.59 20.16 -7.80
C LEU A 116 2.87 19.72 -6.52
N ASN A 117 1.76 18.98 -6.63
CA ASN A 117 1.05 18.43 -5.47
C ASN A 117 1.93 17.47 -4.63
N GLY A 118 2.74 16.63 -5.29
CA GLY A 118 3.70 15.74 -4.61
C GLY A 118 4.81 16.52 -3.91
N SER A 119 5.37 17.52 -4.61
CA SER A 119 6.46 18.36 -4.08
C SER A 119 6.00 19.23 -2.90
N MET A 120 4.80 19.81 -2.97
CA MET A 120 4.22 20.61 -1.89
C MET A 120 4.04 19.82 -0.61
N ASP A 121 3.51 18.58 -0.69
CA ASP A 121 3.38 17.70 0.46
C ASP A 121 4.72 17.52 1.20
N ARG A 122 5.80 17.31 0.43
CA ARG A 122 7.15 17.18 0.98
C ARG A 122 7.65 18.47 1.62
N TRP A 123 7.48 19.62 0.97
CA TRP A 123 7.98 20.91 1.48
C TRP A 123 7.26 21.36 2.75
N MET A 124 5.94 21.19 2.83
CA MET A 124 5.19 21.58 4.03
C MET A 124 5.50 20.66 5.23
N LYS A 125 5.69 19.36 4.97
CA LYS A 125 6.18 18.41 5.98
C LYS A 125 7.61 18.74 6.42
N TYR A 126 8.44 19.26 5.52
CA TYR A 126 9.78 19.70 5.88
C TYR A 126 9.72 20.76 6.98
N SER A 127 8.91 21.81 6.84
CA SER A 127 8.78 22.87 7.85
C SER A 127 8.34 22.35 9.22
N GLN A 128 7.35 21.44 9.24
CA GLN A 128 6.91 20.75 10.47
C GLN A 128 8.09 20.01 11.13
N ARG A 129 8.80 19.19 10.35
CA ARG A 129 9.86 18.32 10.85
C ARG A 129 11.11 19.11 11.24
N ASP A 130 11.43 20.17 10.52
CA ASP A 130 12.53 21.07 10.85
C ASP A 130 12.26 21.81 12.17
N THR A 131 11.02 22.25 12.39
CA THR A 131 10.61 22.83 13.67
C THR A 131 10.87 21.88 14.82
N ILE A 132 10.39 20.63 14.75
CA ILE A 132 10.63 19.63 15.80
C ILE A 132 12.13 19.38 15.99
N ARG A 133 12.88 19.26 14.90
CA ARG A 133 14.34 19.06 14.93
C ARG A 133 15.04 20.23 15.63
N ARG A 134 14.64 21.47 15.35
CA ARG A 134 15.20 22.69 15.96
C ARG A 134 14.88 22.75 17.44
N CYS A 135 13.65 22.41 17.82
CA CYS A 135 13.22 22.31 19.21
C CYS A 135 14.07 21.28 19.98
N ILE A 136 14.22 20.07 19.43
CA ILE A 136 15.08 19.03 20.02
C ILE A 136 16.52 19.48 20.17
N ALA A 137 17.08 20.10 19.13
CA ALA A 137 18.48 20.53 19.13
C ALA A 137 18.76 21.66 20.14
N GLY A 138 17.77 22.53 20.38
CA GLY A 138 17.88 23.62 21.34
C GLY A 138 17.49 23.24 22.77
N ASP A 139 16.83 22.11 23.00
CA ASP A 139 16.35 21.75 24.33
C ASP A 139 17.51 21.41 25.30
N PRO A 140 17.66 22.14 26.42
CA PRO A 140 18.73 21.92 27.39
C PRO A 140 18.70 20.52 28.03
N SER A 141 17.55 19.84 28.04
CA SER A 141 17.42 18.47 28.55
C SER A 141 18.03 17.42 27.61
N LYS A 142 18.34 17.79 26.36
CA LYS A 142 18.92 16.94 25.31
C LYS A 142 18.11 15.65 25.11
N PRO A 143 16.81 15.75 24.74
CA PRO A 143 15.99 14.59 24.48
C PRO A 143 16.58 13.77 23.33
N ARG A 144 16.33 12.46 23.36
CA ARG A 144 16.59 11.62 22.19
C ARG A 144 15.41 11.74 21.25
N TRP A 145 15.57 11.28 20.02
CA TRP A 145 14.45 11.17 19.11
C TRP A 145 14.56 9.95 18.22
N ALA A 146 13.43 9.59 17.63
CA ALA A 146 13.29 8.52 16.67
C ALA A 146 12.54 8.99 15.43
N ARG A 147 12.73 8.25 14.33
CA ARG A 147 11.90 8.31 13.14
C ARG A 147 10.79 7.30 13.32
N VAL A 148 9.55 7.78 13.43
CA VAL A 148 8.42 6.91 13.75
C VAL A 148 7.46 6.85 12.55
N PRO A 149 7.35 5.69 11.87
CA PRO A 149 6.32 5.40 10.88
C PRO A 149 4.92 5.60 11.45
N GLN A 150 4.00 6.19 10.67
CA GLN A 150 2.60 6.42 11.11
C GLN A 150 1.55 5.78 10.20
N GLY A 151 1.92 5.24 9.03
CA GLY A 151 0.98 4.59 8.12
C GLY A 151 0.94 3.07 8.28
N ALA A 152 -0.08 2.44 7.70
CA ALA A 152 -0.18 0.98 7.64
C ALA A 152 1.02 0.33 6.93
N LYS A 153 1.60 1.03 5.96
CA LYS A 153 2.89 0.73 5.33
C LYS A 153 3.68 2.02 5.22
N THR A 154 5.00 1.94 5.38
CA THR A 154 5.93 3.06 5.20
C THR A 154 6.94 2.69 4.12
N CYS A 155 7.55 3.68 3.46
CA CYS A 155 8.53 3.37 2.41
C CYS A 155 9.80 2.73 3.00
N ALA A 156 10.54 1.97 2.19
CA ALA A 156 11.75 1.28 2.63
C ALA A 156 12.81 2.25 3.21
N TRP A 157 12.91 3.46 2.66
CA TRP A 157 13.85 4.48 3.17
C TRP A 157 13.47 4.97 4.58
N CYS A 158 12.20 5.35 4.78
CA CYS A 158 11.71 5.83 6.06
C CYS A 158 11.73 4.68 7.10
N THR A 159 11.50 3.42 6.70
CA THR A 159 11.69 2.23 7.56
C THR A 159 13.15 2.01 7.96
N MET A 160 14.10 2.14 7.04
CA MET A 160 15.54 2.08 7.36
C MET A 160 15.96 3.19 8.32
N LEU A 161 15.42 4.41 8.19
CA LEU A 161 15.69 5.46 9.17
C LEU A 161 15.06 5.16 10.53
N ALA A 162 13.89 4.52 10.53
CA ALA A 162 13.15 4.13 11.72
C ALA A 162 13.79 2.96 12.48
N SER A 163 14.55 2.10 11.82
CA SER A 163 15.25 0.97 12.47
C SER A 163 16.31 1.39 13.48
N ARG A 164 16.80 2.62 13.41
CA ARG A 164 17.78 3.13 14.38
C ARG A 164 17.22 3.32 15.79
N GLY A 165 15.89 3.38 15.96
CA GLY A 165 15.28 3.59 17.28
C GLY A 165 15.54 4.99 17.85
N TRP A 166 15.47 5.07 19.18
CA TRP A 166 15.62 6.30 19.98
C TRP A 166 17.09 6.71 20.20
N VAL A 167 17.94 6.61 19.17
CA VAL A 167 19.39 6.86 19.29
C VAL A 167 19.82 8.22 18.78
N TYR A 168 18.93 8.94 18.08
CA TYR A 168 19.28 10.24 17.53
C TYR A 168 19.37 11.27 18.67
N THR A 169 20.57 11.82 18.85
CA THR A 169 20.88 12.80 19.91
C THR A 169 21.30 14.17 19.34
N SER A 170 21.52 14.25 18.02
CA SER A 170 21.71 15.50 17.29
C SER A 170 21.49 15.27 15.78
N PRO A 171 21.24 16.33 14.97
CA PRO A 171 21.20 16.25 13.51
C PRO A 171 22.47 15.64 12.89
N GLN A 172 23.64 15.90 13.47
CA GLN A 172 24.93 15.38 13.00
C GLN A 172 25.07 13.88 13.27
N LYS A 173 24.65 13.41 14.46
CA LYS A 173 24.66 11.98 14.80
C LYS A 173 23.57 11.19 14.06
N ALA A 174 22.56 11.88 13.55
CA ALA A 174 21.55 11.29 12.70
C ALA A 174 22.06 11.05 11.25
N GLY A 175 23.13 11.73 10.84
CA GLY A 175 23.75 11.59 9.52
C GLY A 175 22.90 12.19 8.39
N ASP A 176 23.52 12.43 7.23
CA ASP A 176 22.89 13.13 6.09
C ASP A 176 21.63 12.43 5.55
N ALA A 177 21.57 11.10 5.67
CA ALA A 177 20.42 10.31 5.25
C ALA A 177 19.17 10.60 6.10
N SER A 178 19.34 11.00 7.36
CA SER A 178 18.21 11.32 8.26
C SER A 178 17.44 12.57 7.84
N HIS A 179 18.04 13.44 7.02
CA HIS A 179 17.43 14.68 6.53
C HIS A 179 16.65 14.49 5.22
N ARG A 180 16.76 13.31 4.59
CA ARG A 180 16.13 13.03 3.31
C ARG A 180 14.71 12.50 3.49
N PHE A 181 13.78 13.17 2.81
CA PHE A 181 12.38 12.75 2.71
C PHE A 181 11.96 12.73 1.25
N HIS A 182 11.14 11.75 0.91
CA HIS A 182 10.48 11.68 -0.38
C HIS A 182 9.03 12.17 -0.28
N ASP A 183 8.43 12.40 -1.43
CA ASP A 183 7.04 12.81 -1.55
C ASP A 183 6.12 11.75 -0.93
N HIS A 184 5.11 12.18 -0.17
CA HIS A 184 4.18 11.30 0.52
C HIS A 184 4.78 10.41 1.64
N CYS A 185 5.99 10.70 2.16
CA CYS A 185 6.47 10.01 3.38
C CYS A 185 5.57 10.36 4.59
N ASP A 186 5.33 9.35 5.43
CA ASP A 186 4.47 9.37 6.60
C ASP A 186 5.21 9.18 7.93
N CYS A 187 6.55 9.19 7.93
CA CYS A 187 7.30 9.14 9.17
C CYS A 187 7.33 10.51 9.86
N GLU A 188 7.37 10.51 11.18
CA GLU A 188 7.53 11.71 12.00
C GLU A 188 8.82 11.69 12.81
N ILE A 189 9.29 12.88 13.18
CA ILE A 189 10.35 13.05 14.18
C ILE A 189 9.68 13.08 15.54
N VAL A 190 10.03 12.14 16.42
CA VAL A 190 9.39 12.03 17.73
C VAL A 190 10.44 12.18 18.83
N PRO A 191 10.34 13.18 19.71
CA PRO A 191 11.22 13.32 20.87
C PRO A 191 10.81 12.38 22.00
N GLU A 192 11.80 11.99 22.81
CA GLU A 192 11.61 11.29 24.07
C GLU A 192 12.65 11.76 25.11
N TRP A 193 12.16 12.15 26.28
CA TRP A 193 12.95 12.68 27.38
C TRP A 193 13.33 11.60 28.39
N ASP A 194 12.53 10.54 28.52
CA ASP A 194 12.88 9.38 29.34
C ASP A 194 13.91 8.50 28.61
N ARG A 195 15.13 8.44 29.14
CA ARG A 195 16.19 7.60 28.57
C ARG A 195 15.93 6.10 28.70
N LYS A 196 15.01 5.69 29.58
CA LYS A 196 14.59 4.29 29.74
C LYS A 196 13.42 3.94 28.82
N ALA A 197 12.71 4.94 28.28
CA ALA A 197 11.71 4.75 27.26
C ALA A 197 12.37 4.35 25.93
N THR A 198 12.40 3.05 25.66
CA THR A 198 12.94 2.49 24.41
C THR A 198 11.86 1.91 23.50
N HIS A 199 10.62 1.75 24.00
CA HIS A 199 9.51 1.16 23.28
C HIS A 199 8.33 2.13 23.24
N MET A 200 7.72 2.25 22.07
CA MET A 200 6.44 2.93 21.90
C MET A 200 5.50 1.95 21.19
N SER A 201 4.31 1.71 21.76
CA SER A 201 3.33 0.79 21.18
C SER A 201 3.11 1.07 19.69
N GLY A 202 3.18 0.06 18.82
CA GLY A 202 3.01 0.25 17.37
C GLY A 202 4.25 0.78 16.62
N TYR A 203 5.38 0.95 17.31
CA TYR A 203 6.68 1.24 16.72
C TYR A 203 7.69 0.18 17.16
N ASP A 204 8.13 -0.63 16.20
CA ASP A 204 9.05 -1.75 16.41
C ASP A 204 10.35 -1.51 15.63
N PRO A 205 11.32 -0.78 16.20
CA PRO A 205 12.59 -0.52 15.55
C PRO A 205 13.41 -1.81 15.34
N ASP A 206 13.24 -2.83 16.18
CA ASP A 206 13.98 -4.08 16.09
C ASP A 206 13.54 -4.90 14.87
N ARG A 207 12.24 -4.98 14.60
CA ARG A 207 11.71 -5.56 13.35
C ARG A 207 12.24 -4.82 12.13
N TYR A 208 12.23 -3.48 12.16
CA TYR A 208 12.76 -2.69 11.04
C TYR A 208 14.27 -2.90 10.86
N TYR A 209 15.00 -3.11 11.95
CA TYR A 209 16.42 -3.41 11.91
C TYR A 209 16.69 -4.79 11.34
N ALA A 210 15.88 -5.80 11.67
CA ALA A 210 15.96 -7.12 11.05
C ALA A 210 15.77 -7.05 9.52
N LEU A 211 14.73 -6.34 9.04
CA LEU A 211 14.50 -6.12 7.61
C LEU A 211 15.66 -5.39 6.91
N TYR A 212 16.26 -4.41 7.59
CA TYR A 212 17.42 -3.69 7.09
C TYR A 212 18.67 -4.59 7.00
N THR A 213 18.95 -5.35 8.05
CA THR A 213 20.13 -6.23 8.14
C THR A 213 20.04 -7.36 7.12
N GLU A 214 18.87 -7.99 6.96
CA GLU A 214 18.65 -9.01 5.92
C GLU A 214 18.94 -8.45 4.52
N ALA A 215 18.44 -7.24 4.22
CA ALA A 215 18.72 -6.59 2.95
C ALA A 215 20.20 -6.22 2.80
N GLN A 216 20.88 -5.82 3.88
CA GLN A 216 22.31 -5.53 3.87
C GLN A 216 23.13 -6.78 3.57
N GLU A 217 22.81 -7.90 4.21
CA GLU A 217 23.44 -9.21 3.99
C GLU A 217 23.21 -9.70 2.55
N ALA A 218 21.99 -9.53 2.02
CA ALA A 218 21.65 -9.94 0.65
C ALA A 218 22.32 -9.07 -0.44
N VAL A 219 22.67 -7.81 -0.14
CA VAL A 219 23.52 -7.01 -1.04
C VAL A 219 24.97 -7.51 -0.99
N GLY A 220 25.46 -7.85 0.21
CA GLY A 220 26.83 -8.28 0.43
C GLY A 220 27.87 -7.20 0.17
N GLY A 221 29.15 -7.60 0.16
CA GLY A 221 30.29 -6.70 -0.07
C GLY A 221 30.70 -5.88 1.16
N VAL A 222 31.81 -5.14 1.02
CA VAL A 222 32.34 -4.28 2.08
C VAL A 222 31.64 -2.92 2.01
N ASN A 223 30.89 -2.55 3.06
CA ASN A 223 30.16 -1.28 3.18
C ASN A 223 29.23 -0.96 2.00
N PRO A 224 28.19 -1.79 1.75
CA PRO A 224 27.19 -1.49 0.72
C PRO A 224 26.52 -0.12 0.96
N SER A 225 26.21 0.59 -0.11
CA SER A 225 25.59 1.91 0.00
C SER A 225 24.15 1.79 0.53
N VAL A 226 23.70 2.80 1.29
CA VAL A 226 22.32 2.85 1.80
C VAL A 226 21.29 2.74 0.67
N ASN A 227 21.59 3.28 -0.52
CA ASN A 227 20.70 3.18 -1.67
C ASN A 227 20.55 1.74 -2.17
N GLU A 228 21.63 0.96 -2.19
CA GLU A 228 21.61 -0.45 -2.58
C GLU A 228 20.82 -1.28 -1.56
N ILE A 229 21.05 -1.04 -0.26
CA ILE A 229 20.31 -1.73 0.80
C ILE A 229 18.81 -1.42 0.71
N VAL A 230 18.42 -0.14 0.61
CA VAL A 230 17.01 0.24 0.51
C VAL A 230 16.37 -0.26 -0.80
N LYS A 231 17.14 -0.33 -1.90
CA LYS A 231 16.67 -1.00 -3.13
C LYS A 231 16.40 -2.48 -2.85
N LYS A 232 17.32 -3.18 -2.19
CA LYS A 232 17.18 -4.59 -1.84
C LYS A 232 16.02 -4.84 -0.89
N MET A 233 15.80 -3.98 0.11
CA MET A 233 14.62 -4.04 0.99
C MET A 233 13.33 -4.09 0.16
N ARG A 234 13.17 -3.18 -0.82
CA ARG A 234 11.99 -3.16 -1.70
C ARG A 234 11.80 -4.43 -2.51
N GLU A 235 12.88 -5.13 -2.85
CA GLU A 235 12.86 -6.35 -3.66
C GLU A 235 12.58 -7.60 -2.82
N LEU A 236 13.14 -7.69 -1.60
CA LEU A 236 12.96 -8.84 -0.70
C LEU A 236 11.57 -8.87 -0.06
N HIS A 237 11.09 -7.71 0.39
CA HIS A 237 9.82 -7.59 1.11
C HIS A 237 8.92 -6.53 0.46
N PRO A 238 8.53 -6.69 -0.82
CA PRO A 238 7.75 -5.68 -1.54
C PRO A 238 6.38 -5.42 -0.91
N GLU A 239 5.84 -6.36 -0.14
CA GLU A 239 4.62 -6.23 0.65
C GLU A 239 4.78 -5.36 1.90
N GLU A 240 5.97 -5.23 2.48
CA GLU A 240 6.20 -4.42 3.69
C GLU A 240 6.15 -2.91 3.37
N TYR A 241 6.49 -2.53 2.14
CA TYR A 241 6.72 -1.13 1.79
C TYR A 241 5.70 -0.56 0.81
N LYS A 242 5.35 0.71 0.99
CA LYS A 242 4.54 1.47 0.01
C LYS A 242 5.20 1.56 -1.36
N ASP A 243 6.53 1.56 -1.39
CA ASP A 243 7.37 1.64 -2.58
C ASP A 243 8.06 0.30 -2.90
N GLY A 244 7.47 -0.81 -2.45
CA GLY A 244 7.93 -2.17 -2.75
C GLY A 244 8.04 -2.43 -4.25
N LYS A 245 9.07 -3.18 -4.63
CA LYS A 245 9.41 -3.53 -6.02
C LYS A 245 9.06 -4.99 -6.26
N TRP A 246 7.82 -5.21 -6.62
CA TRP A 246 7.34 -6.53 -7.02
C TRP A 246 8.04 -7.00 -8.30
N PRO A 247 8.38 -8.30 -8.42
CA PRO A 247 8.84 -8.86 -9.68
C PRO A 247 7.83 -8.57 -10.81
N PRO A 248 8.25 -8.41 -12.07
CA PRO A 248 7.32 -8.29 -13.18
C PRO A 248 6.28 -9.41 -13.17
N LEU A 249 5.05 -9.08 -13.57
CA LEU A 249 4.03 -10.12 -13.73
C LEU A 249 4.43 -11.04 -14.90
N PRO A 250 4.24 -12.37 -14.77
CA PRO A 250 4.58 -13.32 -15.82
C PRO A 250 3.74 -13.10 -17.08
N LYS A 251 4.30 -13.47 -18.22
CA LYS A 251 3.61 -13.50 -19.52
C LYS A 251 3.11 -14.92 -19.82
N GLY A 252 2.13 -15.04 -20.71
CA GLY A 252 1.55 -16.32 -21.12
C GLY A 252 0.15 -16.55 -20.55
N ALA A 253 -0.40 -17.73 -20.83
CA ALA A 253 -1.74 -18.13 -20.43
C ALA A 253 -1.82 -19.64 -20.20
N SER A 254 -2.93 -20.10 -19.63
CA SER A 254 -3.29 -21.53 -19.55
C SER A 254 -3.22 -22.21 -20.92
N LYS A 255 -3.17 -23.55 -20.93
CA LYS A 255 -3.16 -24.36 -22.17
C LYS A 255 -4.27 -23.98 -23.16
N ASP A 256 -5.46 -23.61 -22.66
CA ASP A 256 -6.60 -23.18 -23.45
C ASP A 256 -6.64 -21.65 -23.75
N GLY A 257 -5.64 -20.90 -23.30
CA GLY A 257 -5.50 -19.46 -23.50
C GLY A 257 -6.44 -18.57 -22.67
N THR A 258 -7.24 -19.14 -21.77
CA THR A 258 -8.33 -18.39 -21.12
C THR A 258 -7.92 -17.72 -19.81
N LEU A 259 -6.99 -18.31 -19.06
CA LEU A 259 -6.45 -17.76 -17.82
C LEU A 259 -5.07 -17.14 -18.09
N GLN A 260 -4.97 -15.83 -17.97
CA GLN A 260 -3.73 -15.10 -18.24
C GLN A 260 -2.79 -15.14 -17.02
N ALA A 261 -1.49 -15.39 -17.22
CA ALA A 261 -0.50 -15.53 -16.16
C ALA A 261 -0.39 -14.27 -15.30
N ASN A 262 -0.40 -13.10 -15.94
CA ASN A 262 -0.36 -11.82 -15.25
C ASN A 262 -1.61 -11.57 -14.39
N VAL A 263 -2.79 -12.00 -14.84
CA VAL A 263 -4.04 -11.85 -14.08
C VAL A 263 -4.04 -12.78 -12.87
N TYR A 264 -3.63 -14.03 -13.07
CA TYR A 264 -3.56 -15.02 -12.00
C TYR A 264 -2.53 -14.64 -10.93
N GLU A 265 -1.31 -14.32 -11.33
CA GLU A 265 -0.25 -13.93 -10.39
C GLU A 265 -0.57 -12.61 -9.69
N LYS A 266 -1.22 -11.66 -10.37
CA LYS A 266 -1.68 -10.44 -9.72
C LYS A 266 -2.70 -10.75 -8.62
N TRP A 267 -3.67 -11.62 -8.89
CA TRP A 267 -4.65 -12.04 -7.88
C TRP A 267 -3.96 -12.69 -6.68
N ARG A 268 -3.02 -13.62 -6.91
CA ARG A 268 -2.22 -14.25 -5.84
C ARG A 268 -1.51 -13.24 -4.94
N ARG A 269 -0.88 -12.22 -5.54
CA ARG A 269 -0.21 -11.15 -4.80
C ARG A 269 -1.19 -10.24 -4.05
N ASP A 270 -2.30 -9.88 -4.68
CA ASP A 270 -3.33 -9.03 -4.08
C ASP A 270 -3.89 -9.68 -2.81
N ILE A 271 -4.16 -10.99 -2.83
CA ILE A 271 -4.70 -11.70 -1.66
C ILE A 271 -3.64 -11.98 -0.60
N ALA A 272 -2.36 -12.17 -0.97
CA ALA A 272 -1.29 -12.34 0.00
C ALA A 272 -1.19 -11.14 0.95
N VAL A 273 -1.47 -9.94 0.42
CA VAL A 273 -1.52 -8.69 1.20
C VAL A 273 -2.74 -8.61 2.12
N LEU A 274 -3.79 -9.40 1.87
CA LEU A 274 -5.00 -9.44 2.71
C LEU A 274 -4.92 -10.47 3.84
N LEU A 275 -3.83 -11.25 3.93
CA LEU A 275 -3.67 -12.23 5.00
C LEU A 275 -3.67 -11.57 6.38
N PRO A 276 -4.50 -12.07 7.33
CA PRO A 276 -4.42 -11.64 8.72
C PRO A 276 -3.04 -11.94 9.33
N PRO A 277 -2.54 -11.12 10.26
CA PRO A 277 -1.38 -11.47 11.06
C PRO A 277 -1.60 -12.82 11.77
N GLY A 278 -0.67 -13.76 11.61
CA GLY A 278 -0.78 -15.11 12.19
C GLY A 278 -1.87 -15.99 11.56
N ALA A 279 -2.25 -15.72 10.30
CA ALA A 279 -3.25 -16.51 9.58
C ALA A 279 -2.93 -18.02 9.59
N ASP A 280 -3.95 -18.83 9.90
CA ASP A 280 -3.88 -20.29 9.81
C ASP A 280 -3.68 -20.72 8.34
N PRO A 281 -2.56 -21.38 8.01
CA PRO A 281 -2.24 -21.75 6.63
C PRO A 281 -3.20 -22.79 6.04
N VAL A 282 -4.00 -23.48 6.87
CA VAL A 282 -5.02 -24.42 6.40
C VAL A 282 -6.27 -23.69 5.93
N ARG A 283 -6.66 -22.62 6.63
CA ARG A 283 -7.87 -21.84 6.35
C ARG A 283 -7.66 -20.69 5.36
N PHE A 284 -6.50 -20.07 5.38
CA PHE A 284 -6.18 -18.87 4.60
C PHE A 284 -5.17 -19.20 3.49
N LYS A 285 -5.52 -20.11 2.59
CA LYS A 285 -4.63 -20.54 1.51
C LYS A 285 -4.55 -19.49 0.41
N ILE A 286 -3.37 -19.38 -0.18
CA ILE A 286 -3.12 -18.62 -1.41
C ILE A 286 -3.10 -19.62 -2.58
N PRO A 287 -3.66 -19.29 -3.76
CA PRO A 287 -3.62 -20.15 -4.93
C PRO A 287 -2.18 -20.57 -5.25
N PRO A 288 -1.96 -21.79 -5.76
CA PRO A 288 -0.62 -22.27 -6.13
C PRO A 288 -0.01 -21.42 -7.25
N GLU A 289 1.31 -21.45 -7.41
CA GLU A 289 2.01 -20.70 -8.48
C GLU A 289 1.62 -21.20 -9.88
N GLN A 290 1.37 -22.50 -10.00
CA GLN A 290 0.99 -23.15 -11.24
C GLN A 290 -0.50 -22.96 -11.50
N PHE A 291 -0.89 -22.86 -12.77
CA PHE A 291 -2.31 -22.80 -13.14
C PHE A 291 -3.02 -24.09 -12.73
N PRO A 292 -4.29 -23.99 -12.30
CA PRO A 292 -5.10 -25.19 -12.12
C PRO A 292 -5.34 -25.85 -13.48
N GLU A 293 -4.96 -27.13 -13.58
CA GLU A 293 -5.40 -28.00 -14.67
C GLU A 293 -6.67 -28.73 -14.26
N ILE A 294 -7.54 -29.04 -15.23
CA ILE A 294 -8.73 -29.87 -15.00
C ILE A 294 -8.25 -31.33 -14.96
N PRO A 295 -8.29 -32.01 -13.81
CA PRO A 295 -7.81 -33.38 -13.68
C PRO A 295 -8.54 -34.32 -14.64
N GLY A 296 -7.80 -35.16 -15.37
CA GLY A 296 -8.37 -36.09 -16.36
C GLY A 296 -8.99 -35.43 -17.61
N GLY A 297 -8.98 -34.09 -17.73
CA GLY A 297 -9.64 -33.35 -18.79
C GLY A 297 -11.14 -33.14 -18.57
N TRP A 298 -11.80 -32.48 -19.53
CA TRP A 298 -13.23 -32.17 -19.49
C TRP A 298 -13.97 -32.77 -20.69
N PRO A 299 -15.13 -33.44 -20.49
CA PRO A 299 -15.88 -34.04 -21.60
C PRO A 299 -16.37 -32.97 -22.59
N SER A 300 -16.18 -33.20 -23.89
CA SER A 300 -16.54 -32.25 -24.94
C SER A 300 -18.04 -32.16 -25.23
N ASP A 301 -18.82 -33.15 -24.78
CA ASP A 301 -20.28 -33.21 -24.89
C ASP A 301 -21.01 -32.35 -23.84
N LEU A 302 -20.31 -31.96 -22.77
CA LEU A 302 -20.84 -31.11 -21.71
C LEU A 302 -20.59 -29.62 -21.96
N PRO A 303 -21.31 -28.70 -21.29
CA PRO A 303 -20.95 -27.29 -21.24
C PRO A 303 -19.46 -27.09 -21.00
N GLN A 304 -18.83 -26.24 -21.80
CA GLN A 304 -17.38 -26.05 -21.75
C GLN A 304 -16.93 -25.57 -20.36
N LEU A 305 -15.96 -26.26 -19.77
CA LEU A 305 -15.21 -25.80 -18.60
C LEU A 305 -13.82 -25.35 -19.05
N ARG A 306 -13.52 -24.05 -18.88
CA ARG A 306 -12.23 -23.46 -19.26
C ARG A 306 -11.36 -23.24 -18.03
N ALA A 307 -10.06 -23.06 -18.23
CA ALA A 307 -9.12 -22.84 -17.13
C ALA A 307 -9.47 -21.62 -16.26
N ILE A 308 -10.01 -20.55 -16.86
CA ILE A 308 -10.44 -19.37 -16.10
C ILE A 308 -11.64 -19.66 -15.17
N GLU A 309 -12.62 -20.45 -15.61
CA GLU A 309 -13.72 -20.87 -14.75
C GLU A 309 -13.29 -21.91 -13.73
N TRP A 310 -12.43 -22.84 -14.11
CA TRP A 310 -11.89 -23.82 -13.18
C TRP A 310 -11.10 -23.15 -12.05
N ASN A 311 -10.28 -22.15 -12.39
CA ASN A 311 -9.62 -21.29 -11.41
C ASN A 311 -10.63 -20.59 -10.51
N HIS A 312 -11.67 -19.99 -11.07
CA HIS A 312 -12.71 -19.31 -10.29
C HIS A 312 -13.35 -20.27 -9.28
N VAL A 313 -13.65 -21.51 -9.71
CA VAL A 313 -14.23 -22.54 -8.85
C VAL A 313 -13.29 -22.91 -7.72
N LEU A 314 -12.02 -23.22 -7.99
CA LEU A 314 -11.11 -23.69 -6.95
C LEU A 314 -10.61 -22.55 -6.05
N TYR A 315 -10.10 -21.49 -6.68
CA TYR A 315 -9.22 -20.50 -6.06
C TYR A 315 -9.78 -19.07 -6.08
N GLY A 316 -10.89 -18.87 -6.78
CA GLY A 316 -11.51 -17.58 -6.95
C GLY A 316 -10.70 -16.63 -7.82
N ASP A 317 -11.25 -15.45 -7.98
CA ASP A 317 -10.61 -14.30 -8.61
C ASP A 317 -11.14 -13.00 -7.98
N LYS A 318 -10.75 -11.85 -8.53
CA LYS A 318 -11.18 -10.53 -8.05
C LYS A 318 -12.71 -10.31 -7.98
N ARG A 319 -13.53 -11.18 -8.60
CA ARG A 319 -14.99 -11.08 -8.67
C ARG A 319 -15.71 -12.03 -7.71
N GLY A 320 -15.02 -12.96 -7.06
CA GLY A 320 -15.63 -14.00 -6.21
C GLY A 320 -15.01 -15.37 -6.43
N GLY A 321 -15.73 -16.41 -6.05
CA GLY A 321 -15.31 -17.81 -6.20
C GLY A 321 -14.53 -18.33 -4.99
N GLY A 322 -13.64 -19.29 -5.23
CA GLY A 322 -12.80 -19.87 -4.18
C GLY A 322 -13.57 -20.90 -3.35
N HIS A 323 -13.99 -21.98 -3.99
CA HIS A 323 -14.82 -23.00 -3.36
C HIS A 323 -14.02 -24.24 -2.96
N LEU A 324 -12.73 -24.36 -3.31
CA LEU A 324 -11.90 -25.40 -2.71
C LEU A 324 -11.61 -25.04 -1.24
N ALA A 325 -11.54 -26.05 -0.38
CA ALA A 325 -11.36 -25.84 1.05
C ALA A 325 -10.10 -25.02 1.40
N GLY A 326 -10.30 -23.93 2.12
CA GLY A 326 -9.29 -22.94 2.53
C GLY A 326 -9.08 -21.78 1.55
N TYR A 327 -9.92 -21.60 0.52
CA TYR A 327 -9.79 -20.53 -0.50
C TYR A 327 -10.95 -19.52 -0.54
N GLY A 328 -12.07 -19.79 0.12
CA GLY A 328 -13.28 -18.97 0.15
C GLY A 328 -13.21 -17.77 1.08
N TRP A 329 -12.19 -17.70 1.94
CA TRP A 329 -11.98 -16.63 2.92
C TRP A 329 -11.91 -15.21 2.32
N THR A 330 -11.55 -15.08 1.04
CA THR A 330 -11.42 -13.78 0.37
C THR A 330 -12.76 -13.11 0.07
N HIS A 331 -13.82 -13.90 -0.13
CA HIS A 331 -15.16 -13.42 -0.51
C HIS A 331 -16.28 -14.00 0.36
N ASN A 332 -15.93 -14.63 1.49
CA ASN A 332 -16.85 -15.43 2.29
C ASN A 332 -17.60 -16.47 1.45
N GLY A 333 -16.88 -17.12 0.52
CA GLY A 333 -17.41 -18.13 -0.38
C GLY A 333 -17.68 -19.45 0.35
N LYS A 334 -18.76 -20.13 -0.02
CA LYS A 334 -19.05 -21.49 0.46
C LYS A 334 -18.04 -22.47 -0.14
N GLU A 335 -17.41 -23.30 0.68
CA GLU A 335 -16.38 -24.25 0.24
C GLU A 335 -16.94 -25.67 0.15
N PHE A 336 -16.37 -26.46 -0.77
CA PHE A 336 -16.57 -27.91 -0.84
C PHE A 336 -15.97 -28.56 0.42
N PRO A 337 -16.39 -29.80 0.76
CA PRO A 337 -15.85 -30.52 1.91
C PRO A 337 -14.31 -30.54 1.92
N ALA A 338 -13.73 -30.47 3.12
CA ALA A 338 -12.29 -30.30 3.30
C ALA A 338 -11.44 -31.47 2.78
N ASP A 339 -12.05 -32.65 2.64
CA ASP A 339 -11.47 -33.88 2.12
C ASP A 339 -11.59 -34.00 0.58
N TRP A 340 -12.36 -33.12 -0.08
CA TRP A 340 -12.50 -33.14 -1.54
C TRP A 340 -11.26 -32.57 -2.23
N THR A 341 -10.75 -33.34 -3.18
CA THR A 341 -9.69 -32.92 -4.08
C THR A 341 -10.28 -32.20 -5.32
N PRO A 342 -9.44 -31.51 -6.12
CA PRO A 342 -9.88 -30.99 -7.41
C PRO A 342 -10.47 -32.07 -8.36
N GLN A 343 -10.04 -33.33 -8.23
CA GLN A 343 -10.62 -34.44 -8.99
C GLN A 343 -12.07 -34.72 -8.54
N ASP A 344 -12.32 -34.78 -7.23
CA ASP A 344 -13.67 -35.02 -6.68
C ASP A 344 -14.64 -33.91 -7.10
N ILE A 345 -14.19 -32.65 -7.05
CA ILE A 345 -14.98 -31.50 -7.53
C ILE A 345 -15.28 -31.63 -9.03
N ARG A 346 -14.29 -31.98 -9.84
CA ARG A 346 -14.45 -32.16 -11.29
C ARG A 346 -15.44 -33.30 -11.61
N ASP A 347 -15.32 -34.42 -10.92
CA ASP A 347 -16.17 -35.59 -11.11
C ASP A 347 -17.61 -35.32 -10.65
N ALA A 348 -17.78 -34.62 -9.54
CA ALA A 348 -19.09 -34.18 -9.08
C ALA A 348 -19.76 -33.23 -10.07
N ALA A 349 -18.99 -32.33 -10.70
CA ALA A 349 -19.52 -31.44 -11.72
C ALA A 349 -19.98 -32.18 -12.97
N GLU A 350 -19.20 -33.17 -13.42
CA GLU A 350 -19.57 -34.05 -14.54
C GLU A 350 -20.83 -34.85 -14.21
N GLN A 351 -20.86 -35.52 -13.05
CA GLN A 351 -21.99 -36.31 -12.61
C GLN A 351 -23.27 -35.47 -12.56
N LEU A 352 -23.20 -34.28 -11.95
CA LEU A 352 -24.35 -33.38 -11.84
C LEU A 352 -24.92 -33.01 -13.22
N LEU A 353 -24.06 -32.68 -14.19
CA LEU A 353 -24.50 -32.31 -15.55
C LEU A 353 -25.03 -33.49 -16.37
N ARG A 354 -24.63 -34.72 -16.03
CA ARG A 354 -25.15 -35.94 -16.66
C ARG A 354 -26.49 -36.37 -16.07
N GLU A 355 -26.68 -36.20 -14.77
CA GLU A 355 -27.87 -36.66 -14.04
C GLU A 355 -28.98 -35.61 -14.00
N HIS A 356 -28.63 -34.32 -14.03
CA HIS A 356 -29.58 -33.22 -13.87
C HIS A 356 -29.57 -32.29 -15.09
N PRO A 357 -30.75 -32.02 -15.70
CA PRO A 357 -30.85 -31.16 -16.86
C PRO A 357 -30.53 -29.70 -16.51
N ILE A 358 -30.02 -28.96 -17.50
CA ILE A 358 -29.81 -27.51 -17.35
C ILE A 358 -31.16 -26.79 -17.48
N THR A 359 -31.63 -26.22 -16.38
CA THR A 359 -32.82 -25.39 -16.33
C THR A 359 -32.50 -23.97 -16.80
N PRO A 360 -33.22 -23.43 -17.81
CA PRO A 360 -33.02 -22.06 -18.28
C PRO A 360 -33.25 -21.01 -17.19
N ARG A 361 -32.40 -19.99 -17.15
CA ARG A 361 -32.48 -18.84 -16.24
C ARG A 361 -32.36 -17.54 -17.04
N GLY A 362 -33.46 -17.08 -17.63
CA GLY A 362 -33.46 -15.94 -18.55
C GLY A 362 -32.85 -16.28 -19.91
N LYS A 363 -32.45 -15.26 -20.69
CA LYS A 363 -32.16 -15.44 -22.13
C LYS A 363 -30.88 -16.23 -22.45
N ASN A 364 -29.82 -16.08 -21.64
CA ASN A 364 -28.47 -16.57 -21.95
C ASN A 364 -27.78 -17.25 -20.75
N ARG A 365 -28.55 -17.65 -19.74
CA ARG A 365 -28.02 -18.34 -18.56
C ARG A 365 -28.87 -19.56 -18.26
N GLY A 366 -28.27 -20.54 -17.61
CA GLY A 366 -28.94 -21.71 -17.09
C GLY A 366 -28.31 -22.13 -15.78
N HIS A 367 -28.91 -23.11 -15.14
CA HIS A 367 -28.34 -23.76 -13.97
C HIS A 367 -28.72 -25.24 -13.95
N SER A 368 -27.87 -26.07 -13.37
CA SER A 368 -28.18 -27.44 -12.98
C SER A 368 -27.90 -27.55 -11.48
N GLU A 369 -28.83 -28.13 -10.73
CA GLU A 369 -28.77 -28.29 -9.28
C GLU A 369 -29.09 -29.73 -8.90
N GLY A 370 -28.49 -30.21 -7.82
CA GLY A 370 -28.62 -31.60 -7.39
C GLY A 370 -27.70 -31.92 -6.23
N THR A 371 -27.66 -33.19 -5.85
CA THR A 371 -26.85 -33.67 -4.72
C THR A 371 -25.92 -34.77 -5.19
N VAL A 372 -24.61 -34.56 -5.03
CA VAL A 372 -23.58 -35.56 -5.36
C VAL A 372 -22.77 -35.85 -4.10
N ASN A 373 -22.61 -37.14 -3.75
CA ASN A 373 -21.90 -37.59 -2.56
C ASN A 373 -22.37 -36.88 -1.25
N GLY A 374 -23.68 -36.65 -1.14
CA GLY A 374 -24.29 -35.97 0.02
C GLY A 374 -24.16 -34.46 0.02
N VAL A 375 -23.53 -33.85 -0.99
CA VAL A 375 -23.33 -32.41 -1.13
C VAL A 375 -24.32 -31.83 -2.11
N LYS A 376 -25.21 -30.95 -1.64
CA LYS A 376 -26.05 -30.15 -2.54
C LYS A 376 -25.17 -29.10 -3.23
N MET A 377 -25.36 -28.90 -4.53
CA MET A 377 -24.51 -28.02 -5.33
C MET A 377 -25.24 -27.49 -6.55
N THR A 378 -24.76 -26.35 -7.07
CA THR A 378 -25.31 -25.69 -8.26
C THR A 378 -24.20 -25.37 -9.25
N ILE A 379 -24.41 -25.76 -10.51
CA ILE A 379 -23.62 -25.31 -11.67
C ILE A 379 -24.42 -24.26 -12.41
N TYR A 380 -23.86 -23.07 -12.59
CA TYR A 380 -24.37 -22.08 -13.53
C TYR A 380 -23.72 -22.21 -14.88
N THR A 381 -24.52 -22.02 -15.93
CA THR A 381 -24.06 -21.99 -17.30
C THR A 381 -24.40 -20.66 -17.96
N SER A 382 -23.61 -20.30 -18.97
CA SER A 382 -23.89 -19.16 -19.83
C SER A 382 -23.74 -19.56 -21.29
N THR A 383 -24.70 -19.16 -22.11
CA THR A 383 -24.73 -19.46 -23.54
C THR A 383 -24.51 -18.19 -24.33
N LYS A 384 -23.55 -18.22 -25.27
CA LYS A 384 -23.28 -17.11 -26.19
C LYS A 384 -23.03 -17.68 -27.58
N ARG A 385 -23.79 -17.19 -28.57
CA ARG A 385 -23.71 -17.63 -29.98
C ARG A 385 -23.79 -19.17 -30.12
N GLY A 386 -24.70 -19.80 -29.39
CA GLY A 386 -24.87 -21.27 -29.43
C GLY A 386 -23.84 -22.07 -28.63
N HIS A 387 -22.79 -21.45 -28.10
CA HIS A 387 -21.81 -22.13 -27.25
C HIS A 387 -22.17 -21.95 -25.78
N THR A 388 -22.40 -23.07 -25.09
CA THR A 388 -22.67 -23.10 -23.65
C THR A 388 -21.41 -23.44 -22.88
N ARG A 389 -21.13 -22.66 -21.84
CA ARG A 389 -20.01 -22.86 -20.93
C ARG A 389 -20.48 -22.84 -19.49
N ILE A 390 -19.72 -23.47 -18.61
CA ILE A 390 -19.84 -23.25 -17.17
C ILE A 390 -19.50 -21.78 -16.88
N ALA A 391 -20.20 -21.20 -15.90
CA ALA A 391 -20.04 -19.83 -15.44
C ALA A 391 -19.77 -19.75 -13.93
N GLY A 392 -20.10 -20.81 -13.18
CA GLY A 392 -19.80 -20.96 -11.75
C GLY A 392 -20.21 -22.35 -11.29
N PHE A 393 -19.54 -22.86 -10.27
CA PHE A 393 -19.85 -24.14 -9.62
C PHE A 393 -19.48 -24.04 -8.15
N TYR A 394 -20.44 -24.29 -7.27
CA TYR A 394 -20.24 -24.15 -5.83
C TYR A 394 -21.23 -25.02 -5.05
N PRO A 395 -20.91 -25.34 -3.79
CA PRO A 395 -21.80 -26.11 -2.93
C PRO A 395 -22.86 -25.23 -2.27
N ASP A 396 -24.04 -25.80 -2.06
CA ASP A 396 -25.21 -25.21 -1.43
C ASP A 396 -25.49 -25.89 -0.09
N TRP A 397 -24.77 -25.49 0.96
CA TRP A 397 -25.11 -25.87 2.32
C TRP A 397 -25.85 -24.74 3.03
N ASP A 398 -26.83 -25.09 3.87
CA ASP A 398 -27.39 -24.16 4.84
C ASP A 398 -26.33 -23.87 5.91
N GLU A 399 -26.19 -22.61 6.32
CA GLU A 399 -25.33 -22.24 7.44
C GLU A 399 -25.84 -22.96 8.69
N ALA A 400 -24.99 -23.79 9.30
CA ALA A 400 -25.23 -24.38 10.61
C ALA A 400 -24.89 -23.38 11.71
#